data_AF-A0A1G8BGJ0-F1
#
_entry.id   AF-A0A1G8BGJ0-F1
#
_cell.length_a   1.000
_cell.length_b   1.000
_cell.length_c   1.000
_cell.angle_alpha   90.00
_cell.angle_beta   90.00
_cell.angle_gamma   90.00
#
_symmetry.space_group_name_H-M   'P 1'
#
loop_
_entity.id
_entity.type
_entity.pdbx_description
1 polymer ?
#
loop_
_entity_poly.entity_id
_entity_poly.type
_entity_poly.pdbx_seq_one_letter_code
_entity_poly.pdbx_strand_id
1 'polypeptide(L)'
;MSGKLARSSFGRPIQLDSQETPTGLQGDIHAVVDHPLPAISAALKQSSQWCELLTLHINNRRCRADSAPQGQDMLTLFVVRRYDKPVEQAFELPFVYRVASATPEYLSVEMNAASGPLGTSNYRVTLEAVALDDRRSFLHFSYSYDHNMMVRMATQAYLATFGRDKVGFTVEGKGADGQPEYIRGLRGLVERNAMRYFLTLDAYLSSGAGAPAERRERAWFAAAEQYPRQLHEVDLDTYLALKREDRQRDGTKR
;
A
#
# COMPACT_ATOMS: atom_id res chain seq x y z
N MET A 1 -18.29 1.08 -13.63
CA MET A 1 -17.42 0.43 -12.63
C MET A 1 -18.02 -0.85 -12.04
N SER A 2 -19.32 -0.90 -11.67
CA SER A 2 -19.97 -2.09 -11.08
C SER A 2 -19.71 -3.42 -11.83
N GLY A 3 -19.76 -3.42 -13.18
CA GLY A 3 -19.51 -4.63 -13.98
C GLY A 3 -18.07 -5.17 -13.93
N LYS A 4 -17.06 -4.33 -13.65
CA LYS A 4 -15.66 -4.78 -13.46
C LYS A 4 -15.47 -5.41 -12.07
N LEU A 5 -16.01 -4.78 -11.03
CA LEU A 5 -15.94 -5.28 -9.65
C LEU A 5 -16.66 -6.62 -9.47
N ALA A 6 -17.82 -6.80 -10.13
CA ALA A 6 -18.59 -8.04 -10.08
C ALA A 6 -17.89 -9.23 -10.78
N ARG A 7 -16.90 -8.96 -11.63
CA ARG A 7 -16.11 -9.96 -12.36
C ARG A 7 -14.66 -10.03 -11.87
N SER A 8 -14.44 -9.60 -10.63
CA SER A 8 -13.10 -9.56 -10.06
C SER A 8 -12.41 -10.92 -10.07
N SER A 9 -11.18 -10.96 -10.57
CA SER A 9 -10.31 -12.14 -10.53
C SER A 9 -9.72 -12.41 -9.14
N PHE A 10 -9.97 -11.51 -8.17
CA PHE A 10 -9.39 -11.57 -6.83
C PHE A 10 -10.25 -12.38 -5.83
N GLY A 11 -11.36 -13.00 -6.27
CA GLY A 11 -12.27 -13.74 -5.39
C GLY A 11 -13.08 -12.85 -4.42
N ARG A 12 -12.95 -11.54 -4.54
CA ARG A 12 -13.64 -10.50 -3.80
C ARG A 12 -13.76 -9.25 -4.68
N PRO A 13 -14.72 -8.34 -4.46
CA PRO A 13 -15.01 -7.22 -5.36
C PRO A 13 -13.92 -6.13 -5.34
N ILE A 14 -12.77 -6.43 -5.95
CA ILE A 14 -11.61 -5.54 -6.13
C ILE A 14 -11.38 -5.35 -7.62
N GLN A 15 -11.08 -4.12 -8.01
CA GLN A 15 -10.51 -3.74 -9.30
C GLN A 15 -9.17 -3.05 -9.04
N LEU A 16 -8.12 -3.52 -9.70
CA LEU A 16 -6.80 -2.91 -9.70
C LEU A 16 -6.54 -2.35 -11.09
N ASP A 17 -6.15 -1.09 -11.17
CA ASP A 17 -5.72 -0.43 -12.39
C ASP A 17 -4.32 0.17 -12.19
N SER A 18 -3.55 0.27 -13.27
CA SER A 18 -2.20 0.84 -13.24
C SER A 18 -1.90 1.58 -14.54
N GLN A 19 -1.24 2.72 -14.44
CA GLN A 19 -0.90 3.57 -15.57
C GLN A 19 0.50 4.17 -15.47
N GLU A 20 1.17 4.28 -16.62
CA GLU A 20 2.32 5.18 -16.80
C GLU A 20 1.77 6.53 -17.27
N THR A 21 2.05 7.60 -16.54
CA THR A 21 1.76 8.97 -16.98
C THR A 21 2.99 9.52 -17.71
N PRO A 22 2.87 10.66 -18.42
CA PRO A 22 4.04 11.29 -19.07
C PRO A 22 5.20 11.58 -18.10
N THR A 23 4.89 11.78 -16.82
CA THR A 23 5.85 12.19 -15.78
C THR A 23 6.04 11.17 -14.67
N GLY A 24 5.36 10.02 -14.71
CA GLY A 24 5.33 9.15 -13.53
C GLY A 24 4.48 7.89 -13.65
N LEU A 25 4.06 7.41 -12.49
CA LEU A 25 3.33 6.16 -12.31
C LEU A 25 2.17 6.36 -11.37
N GLN A 26 1.08 5.64 -11.61
CA GLN A 26 -0.10 5.63 -10.75
C GLN A 26 -0.71 4.24 -10.68
N GLY A 27 -1.13 3.85 -9.48
CA GLY A 27 -1.90 2.64 -9.22
C GLY A 27 -3.17 2.96 -8.43
N ASP A 28 -4.27 2.35 -8.84
CA ASP A 28 -5.60 2.58 -8.27
C ASP A 28 -6.22 1.24 -7.88
N ILE A 29 -6.81 1.21 -6.68
CA ILE A 29 -7.62 0.10 -6.20
C ILE A 29 -9.01 0.61 -5.87
N HIS A 30 -10.00 -0.01 -6.49
CA HIS A 30 -11.39 0.15 -6.16
C HIS A 30 -11.88 -1.14 -5.51
N ALA A 31 -12.48 -1.06 -4.33
CA ALA A 31 -12.89 -2.24 -3.58
C ALA A 31 -14.22 -2.03 -2.88
N VAL A 32 -15.03 -3.10 -2.77
CA VAL A 32 -16.07 -3.16 -1.73
C VAL A 32 -15.48 -3.88 -0.52
N VAL A 33 -15.65 -3.26 0.64
CA VAL A 33 -15.18 -3.79 1.93
C VAL A 33 -16.37 -4.01 2.86
N ASP A 34 -16.33 -5.10 3.63
CA ASP A 34 -17.36 -5.46 4.62
C ASP A 34 -17.16 -4.71 5.94
N HIS A 35 -16.96 -3.39 5.83
CA HIS A 35 -16.82 -2.47 6.95
C HIS A 35 -17.74 -1.26 6.75
N PRO A 36 -18.49 -0.85 7.78
CA PRO A 36 -19.33 0.34 7.69
C PRO A 36 -18.46 1.61 7.67
N LEU A 37 -18.90 2.63 6.94
CA LEU A 37 -18.12 3.86 6.76
C LEU A 37 -17.72 4.54 8.08
N PRO A 38 -18.55 4.59 9.14
CA PRO A 38 -18.12 5.12 10.44
C PRO A 38 -16.91 4.39 11.03
N ALA A 39 -16.80 3.07 10.86
CA ALA A 39 -15.66 2.29 11.35
C ALA A 39 -14.39 2.60 10.54
N ILE A 40 -14.50 2.70 9.22
CA ILE A 40 -13.40 3.11 8.34
C ILE A 40 -12.93 4.52 8.70
N SER A 41 -13.89 5.45 8.88
CA SER A 41 -13.62 6.83 9.26
C SER A 41 -12.87 6.92 10.60
N ALA A 42 -13.34 6.20 11.62
CA ALA A 42 -12.69 6.17 12.92
C ALA A 42 -11.29 5.55 12.90
N ALA A 43 -11.01 4.64 11.97
CA ALA A 43 -9.73 3.96 11.81
C ALA A 43 -8.70 4.76 11.01
N LEU A 44 -9.11 5.75 10.21
CA LEU A 44 -8.25 6.43 9.23
C LEU A 44 -8.18 7.94 9.40
N LYS A 45 -8.86 8.52 10.40
CA LYS A 45 -8.86 9.96 10.70
C LYS A 45 -7.62 10.44 11.47
N GLN A 46 -6.83 9.53 12.03
CA GLN A 46 -5.62 9.88 12.78
C GLN A 46 -4.37 9.36 12.07
N SER A 47 -3.37 10.22 11.91
CA SER A 47 -2.08 9.88 11.30
C SER A 47 -1.36 8.73 12.04
N SER A 48 -1.52 8.61 13.36
CA SER A 48 -0.97 7.50 14.15
C SER A 48 -1.55 6.13 13.75
N GLN A 49 -2.84 6.05 13.42
CA GLN A 49 -3.48 4.81 12.95
C GLN A 49 -2.97 4.42 11.56
N TRP A 50 -2.73 5.41 10.70
CA TRP A 50 -2.06 5.17 9.42
C TRP A 50 -0.66 4.58 9.61
N CYS A 51 0.08 4.98 10.64
CA CYS A 51 1.37 4.35 10.93
C CYS A 51 1.25 2.87 11.32
N GLU A 52 0.25 2.51 12.13
CA GLU A 52 0.00 1.09 12.46
C GLU A 52 -0.36 0.26 11.21
N LEU A 53 -1.14 0.85 10.30
CA LEU A 53 -1.51 0.22 9.02
C LEU A 53 -0.28 0.10 8.10
N LEU A 54 0.41 1.20 7.82
CA LEU A 54 1.49 1.24 6.82
C LEU A 54 2.70 0.39 7.24
N THR A 55 2.92 0.19 8.54
CA THR A 55 4.00 -0.67 9.04
C THR A 55 3.72 -2.16 8.89
N LEU A 56 2.50 -2.58 8.50
CA LEU A 56 2.24 -3.97 8.10
C LEU A 56 2.94 -4.34 6.78
N HIS A 57 3.18 -3.36 5.91
CA HIS A 57 3.84 -3.61 4.63
C HIS A 57 5.26 -4.15 4.83
N ILE A 58 5.65 -5.23 4.14
CA ILE A 58 6.94 -5.92 4.34
C ILE A 58 8.18 -5.02 4.23
N ASN A 59 8.15 -4.01 3.37
CA ASN A 59 9.28 -3.09 3.16
C ASN A 59 9.23 -1.83 4.05
N ASN A 60 8.22 -1.68 4.89
CA ASN A 60 8.07 -0.52 5.75
C ASN A 60 8.54 -0.89 7.15
N ARG A 61 9.52 -0.15 7.65
CA ARG A 61 10.24 -0.46 8.90
C ARG A 61 9.73 0.32 10.09
N ARG A 62 9.36 1.56 9.84
CA ARG A 62 8.95 2.51 10.87
C ARG A 62 8.00 3.50 10.25
N CYS A 63 7.11 4.02 11.08
CA CYS A 63 6.30 5.17 10.74
C CYS A 63 6.19 6.07 11.96
N ARG A 64 6.34 7.37 11.76
CA ARG A 64 6.18 8.37 12.82
C ARG A 64 5.06 9.33 12.44
N ALA A 65 4.12 9.51 13.36
CA ALA A 65 3.12 10.54 13.27
C ALA A 65 3.57 11.68 14.19
N ASP A 66 3.80 12.84 13.60
CA ASP A 66 4.26 14.04 14.29
C ASP A 66 3.36 15.22 13.89
N SER A 67 3.28 16.24 14.74
CA SER A 67 2.69 17.52 14.35
C SER A 67 3.81 18.45 13.89
N ALA A 68 3.74 18.93 12.65
CA ALA A 68 4.66 19.91 12.11
C ALA A 68 4.54 21.27 12.82
N PRO A 69 5.54 22.15 12.69
CA PRO A 69 5.35 23.57 12.97
C PRO A 69 4.12 24.09 12.22
N GLN A 70 3.26 24.88 12.89
CA GLN A 70 1.95 25.36 12.40
C GLN A 70 0.78 24.36 12.50
N GLY A 71 0.97 23.21 13.17
CA GLY A 71 -0.13 22.30 13.51
C GLY A 71 -0.61 21.42 12.36
N GLN A 72 0.20 21.26 11.30
CA GLN A 72 -0.08 20.30 10.22
C GLN A 72 0.32 18.90 10.67
N ASP A 73 -0.56 17.93 10.51
CA ASP A 73 -0.24 16.53 10.79
C ASP A 73 0.73 15.98 9.73
N MET A 74 1.80 15.35 10.19
CA MET A 74 2.80 14.71 9.35
C MET A 74 2.90 13.22 9.66
N LEU A 75 3.19 12.45 8.61
CA LEU A 75 3.50 11.04 8.70
C LEU A 75 4.82 10.79 7.97
N THR A 76 5.87 10.38 8.69
CA THR A 76 7.15 10.00 8.07
C THR A 76 7.26 8.49 8.00
N LEU A 77 7.23 7.94 6.79
CA LEU A 77 7.34 6.52 6.52
C LEU A 77 8.78 6.14 6.16
N PHE A 78 9.31 5.11 6.81
CA PHE A 78 10.66 4.60 6.59
C PHE A 78 10.60 3.34 5.74
N VAL A 79 10.99 3.44 4.47
CA VAL A 79 10.87 2.38 3.46
C VAL A 79 12.24 1.87 3.03
N VAL A 80 12.45 0.56 3.09
CA VAL A 80 13.67 -0.09 2.60
C VAL A 80 13.48 -0.64 1.18
N ARG A 81 14.58 -0.72 0.42
CA ARG A 81 14.53 -1.31 -0.95
C ARG A 81 14.24 -2.81 -0.95
N ARG A 82 14.56 -3.50 0.15
CA ARG A 82 14.40 -4.95 0.32
C ARG A 82 14.15 -5.28 1.78
N TYR A 83 13.33 -6.30 2.01
CA TYR A 83 12.87 -6.77 3.32
C TYR A 83 13.97 -7.26 4.28
N ASP A 84 15.23 -7.36 3.88
CA ASP A 84 16.33 -7.79 4.75
C ASP A 84 17.16 -6.60 5.25
N LYS A 85 16.83 -5.38 4.82
CA LYS A 85 17.55 -4.17 5.23
C LYS A 85 16.97 -3.60 6.51
N PRO A 86 17.82 -3.12 7.42
CA PRO A 86 17.38 -2.55 8.69
C PRO A 86 16.90 -1.10 8.49
N VAL A 87 16.21 -0.55 9.49
CA VAL A 87 15.62 0.80 9.43
C VAL A 87 16.64 1.92 9.19
N GLU A 88 17.90 1.73 9.59
CA GLU A 88 18.98 2.69 9.38
C GLU A 88 19.37 2.86 7.90
N GLN A 89 18.94 1.93 7.03
CA GLN A 89 19.10 2.01 5.57
C GLN A 89 17.80 2.37 4.86
N ALA A 90 16.76 2.76 5.60
CA ALA A 90 15.49 3.17 5.03
C ALA A 90 15.59 4.56 4.40
N PHE A 91 14.83 4.77 3.34
CA PHE A 91 14.50 6.12 2.89
C PHE A 91 13.34 6.66 3.70
N GLU A 92 13.37 7.96 3.94
CA GLU A 92 12.29 8.68 4.60
C GLU A 92 11.35 9.27 3.54
N LEU A 93 10.06 9.04 3.73
CA LEU A 93 8.98 9.62 2.95
C LEU A 93 8.11 10.46 3.90
N PRO A 94 8.36 11.77 3.99
CA PRO A 94 7.60 12.67 4.85
C PRO A 94 6.32 13.11 4.13
N PHE A 95 5.20 12.54 4.54
CA PHE A 95 3.87 12.92 4.05
C PHE A 95 3.26 14.02 4.92
N VAL A 96 2.73 15.06 4.27
CA VAL A 96 1.72 15.93 4.87
C VAL A 96 0.40 15.17 4.83
N TYR A 97 -0.18 14.93 6.01
CA TYR A 97 -1.42 14.20 6.19
C TYR A 97 -2.60 15.16 6.35
N ARG A 98 -3.71 14.87 5.67
CA ARG A 98 -4.93 15.69 5.74
C ARG A 98 -6.18 14.81 5.63
N VAL A 99 -7.14 15.06 6.53
CA VAL A 99 -8.53 14.63 6.33
C VAL A 99 -9.23 15.70 5.48
N ALA A 100 -9.40 15.43 4.19
CA ALA A 100 -10.01 16.36 3.25
C ALA A 100 -11.53 16.45 3.42
N SER A 101 -12.18 15.33 3.77
CA SER A 101 -13.61 15.27 4.10
C SER A 101 -13.89 14.12 5.07
N ALA A 102 -14.84 14.34 5.97
CA ALA A 102 -15.27 13.33 6.94
C ALA A 102 -16.73 13.57 7.35
N THR A 103 -17.64 13.07 6.53
CA THR A 103 -19.10 13.14 6.70
C THR A 103 -19.67 11.74 6.98
N PRO A 104 -20.95 11.61 7.38
CA PRO A 104 -21.58 10.30 7.53
C PRO A 104 -21.65 9.48 6.24
N GLU A 105 -21.62 10.11 5.06
CA GLU A 105 -21.77 9.46 3.75
C GLU A 105 -20.44 9.35 2.97
N TYR A 106 -19.43 10.14 3.34
CA TYR A 106 -18.18 10.23 2.60
C TYR A 106 -16.95 10.52 3.49
N LEU A 107 -15.86 9.80 3.24
CA LEU A 107 -14.53 10.01 3.80
C LEU A 107 -13.54 10.29 2.66
N SER A 108 -12.65 11.25 2.85
CA SER A 108 -11.49 11.50 1.98
C SER A 108 -10.27 11.85 2.83
N VAL A 109 -9.20 11.08 2.65
CA VAL A 109 -7.91 11.25 3.32
C VAL A 109 -6.82 11.36 2.26
N GLU A 110 -5.90 12.29 2.48
CA GLU A 110 -4.81 12.59 1.56
C GLU A 110 -3.48 12.59 2.30
N MET A 111 -2.44 12.04 1.65
CA MET A 111 -1.06 12.10 2.08
C MET A 111 -0.18 12.51 0.90
N ASN A 112 0.54 13.62 1.03
CA ASN A 112 1.36 14.18 -0.04
C ASN A 112 2.81 14.36 0.39
N ALA A 113 3.77 13.99 -0.46
CA ALA A 113 5.19 14.25 -0.25
C ALA A 113 5.82 14.86 -1.50
N ALA A 114 6.52 15.98 -1.35
CA ALA A 114 7.12 16.70 -2.49
C ALA A 114 8.28 15.93 -3.12
N SER A 115 9.05 15.21 -2.31
CA SER A 115 10.19 14.41 -2.74
C SER A 115 10.09 12.99 -2.19
N GLY A 116 10.80 12.06 -2.83
CA GLY A 116 10.95 10.72 -2.34
C GLY A 116 12.25 10.04 -2.78
N PRO A 117 12.36 8.74 -2.51
CA PRO A 117 13.58 7.97 -2.75
C PRO A 117 14.02 8.01 -4.20
N LEU A 118 15.33 7.92 -4.44
CA LEU A 118 15.86 7.61 -5.77
C LEU A 118 15.45 8.60 -6.88
N GLY A 119 15.22 9.87 -6.55
CA GLY A 119 14.89 10.91 -7.52
C GLY A 119 13.44 10.90 -8.00
N THR A 120 12.55 10.25 -7.24
CA THR A 120 11.09 10.38 -7.37
C THR A 120 10.57 11.60 -6.63
N SER A 121 9.40 12.10 -7.02
CA SER A 121 8.81 13.31 -6.47
C SER A 121 7.30 13.30 -6.55
N ASN A 122 6.66 14.32 -5.98
CA ASN A 122 5.21 14.57 -6.10
C ASN A 122 4.36 13.34 -5.75
N TYR A 123 4.70 12.67 -4.66
CA TYR A 123 3.90 11.57 -4.14
C TYR A 123 2.55 12.08 -3.72
N ARG A 124 1.51 11.41 -4.18
CA ARG A 124 0.12 11.63 -3.78
C ARG A 124 -0.49 10.29 -3.45
N VAL A 125 -1.02 10.16 -2.25
CA VAL A 125 -1.78 8.99 -1.81
C VAL A 125 -3.15 9.49 -1.38
N THR A 126 -4.20 8.91 -1.93
CA THR A 126 -5.57 9.25 -1.56
C THR A 126 -6.34 8.00 -1.17
N LEU A 127 -7.18 8.14 -0.15
CA LEU A 127 -8.15 7.14 0.23
C LEU A 127 -9.51 7.82 0.34
N GLU A 128 -10.45 7.35 -0.46
CA GLU A 128 -11.83 7.80 -0.49
C GLU A 128 -12.74 6.63 -0.16
N ALA A 129 -13.79 6.86 0.63
CA ALA A 129 -14.77 5.85 0.94
C ALA A 129 -16.19 6.43 1.01
N VAL A 130 -17.16 5.69 0.48
CA VAL A 130 -18.59 5.99 0.57
C VAL A 130 -19.34 4.78 1.12
N ALA A 131 -20.41 5.02 1.88
CA ALA A 131 -21.27 3.95 2.34
C ALA A 131 -22.04 3.31 1.16
N LEU A 132 -22.11 1.98 1.12
CA LEU A 132 -23.03 1.25 0.22
C LEU A 132 -24.30 0.84 0.96
N ASP A 133 -24.13 0.42 2.21
CA ASP A 133 -25.18 0.09 3.17
C ASP A 133 -24.62 0.15 4.61
N ASP A 134 -25.41 -0.24 5.61
CA ASP A 134 -25.07 -0.19 7.02
C ASP A 134 -23.86 -1.07 7.42
N ARG A 135 -23.39 -1.96 6.53
CA ARG A 135 -22.27 -2.89 6.81
C ARG A 135 -21.13 -2.78 5.81
N ARG A 136 -21.36 -2.23 4.63
CA ARG A 136 -20.40 -2.23 3.52
C ARG A 136 -20.11 -0.83 3.02
N SER A 137 -18.88 -0.63 2.58
CA SER A 137 -18.43 0.60 1.96
C SER A 137 -17.73 0.33 0.64
N PHE A 138 -17.83 1.28 -0.29
CA PHE A 138 -17.01 1.31 -1.48
C PHE A 138 -15.80 2.20 -1.21
N LEU A 139 -14.63 1.70 -1.57
CA LEU A 139 -13.35 2.34 -1.31
C LEU A 139 -12.58 2.55 -2.62
N HIS A 140 -11.93 3.71 -2.71
CA HIS A 140 -10.94 4.02 -3.71
C HIS A 140 -9.62 4.36 -3.01
N PHE A 141 -8.57 3.60 -3.30
CA PHE A 141 -7.21 3.88 -2.87
C PHE A 141 -6.37 4.17 -4.11
N SER A 142 -5.82 5.37 -4.19
CA SER A 142 -4.92 5.77 -5.27
C SER A 142 -3.55 6.11 -4.71
N TYR A 143 -2.51 5.79 -5.47
CA TYR A 143 -1.21 6.35 -5.22
C TYR A 143 -0.51 6.69 -6.53
N SER A 144 0.20 7.81 -6.56
CA SER A 144 0.97 8.25 -7.71
C SER A 144 2.26 8.93 -7.30
N TYR A 145 3.27 8.89 -8.17
CA TYR A 145 4.49 9.67 -8.01
C TYR A 145 5.10 9.97 -9.38
N ASP A 146 5.81 11.08 -9.45
CA ASP A 146 6.59 11.47 -10.62
C ASP A 146 8.00 10.87 -10.57
N HIS A 147 8.55 10.62 -11.75
CA HIS A 147 9.94 10.25 -11.97
C HIS A 147 10.48 10.88 -13.25
N ASN A 148 11.76 11.22 -13.27
CA ASN A 148 12.41 11.66 -14.51
C ASN A 148 12.83 10.47 -15.39
N MET A 149 13.26 10.76 -16.63
CA MET A 149 13.66 9.73 -17.59
C MET A 149 14.83 8.86 -17.10
N MET A 150 15.79 9.44 -16.36
CA MET A 150 16.91 8.67 -15.81
C MET A 150 16.44 7.64 -14.78
N VAL A 151 15.52 8.03 -13.90
CA VAL A 151 14.91 7.13 -12.90
C VAL A 151 14.11 6.03 -13.59
N ARG A 152 13.38 6.35 -14.66
CA ARG A 152 12.66 5.38 -15.49
C ARG A 152 13.61 4.34 -16.07
N MET A 153 14.69 4.79 -16.71
CA MET A 153 15.69 3.90 -17.32
C MET A 153 16.40 3.02 -16.28
N ALA A 154 16.80 3.59 -15.14
CA ALA A 154 17.42 2.84 -14.05
C ALA A 154 16.49 1.74 -13.50
N THR A 155 15.19 2.05 -13.37
CA THR A 155 14.18 1.08 -12.91
C THR A 155 13.99 -0.03 -13.94
N GLN A 156 13.94 0.30 -15.23
CA GLN A 156 13.87 -0.71 -16.30
C GLN A 156 15.11 -1.62 -16.33
N ALA A 157 16.31 -1.08 -16.14
CA ALA A 157 17.54 -1.87 -16.06
C ALA A 157 17.54 -2.82 -14.86
N TYR A 158 17.06 -2.38 -13.70
CA TYR A 158 16.85 -3.23 -12.53
C TYR A 158 15.84 -4.36 -12.81
N LEU A 159 14.72 -4.04 -13.49
CA LEU A 159 13.70 -5.01 -13.85
C LEU A 159 14.17 -6.01 -14.89
N ALA A 160 15.08 -5.64 -15.78
CA ALA A 160 15.71 -6.57 -16.72
C ALA A 160 16.63 -7.60 -16.04
N THR A 161 17.03 -7.34 -14.79
CA THR A 161 17.96 -8.19 -14.04
C THR A 161 17.29 -8.83 -12.83
N PHE A 162 17.33 -8.16 -11.67
CA PHE A 162 16.87 -8.67 -10.38
C PHE A 162 15.34 -8.68 -10.24
N GLY A 163 14.64 -7.89 -11.04
CA GLY A 163 13.18 -7.80 -11.04
C GLY A 163 12.48 -8.62 -12.14
N ARG A 164 13.22 -9.38 -12.96
CA ARG A 164 12.68 -9.98 -14.20
C ARG A 164 11.49 -10.91 -13.98
N ASP A 165 11.48 -11.58 -12.83
CA ASP A 165 10.47 -12.56 -12.46
C ASP A 165 9.27 -11.94 -11.73
N LYS A 166 9.35 -10.63 -11.42
CA LYS A 166 8.31 -9.86 -10.75
C LYS A 166 7.24 -9.46 -11.76
N VAL A 167 6.04 -9.93 -11.50
CA VAL A 167 4.84 -9.68 -12.32
C VAL A 167 3.75 -9.01 -11.49
N GLY A 168 2.88 -8.25 -12.15
CA GLY A 168 1.64 -7.68 -11.59
C GLY A 168 0.48 -8.66 -11.66
N PHE A 169 -0.74 -8.12 -11.65
CA PHE A 169 -2.00 -8.87 -11.62
C PHE A 169 -2.78 -8.80 -12.92
N THR A 170 -2.63 -7.73 -13.71
CA THR A 170 -3.27 -7.61 -15.01
C THR A 170 -2.81 -8.73 -15.92
N VAL A 171 -3.75 -9.46 -16.53
CA VAL A 171 -3.48 -10.48 -17.53
C VAL A 171 -3.47 -9.82 -18.91
N GLU A 172 -2.31 -9.84 -19.58
CA GLU A 172 -2.13 -9.26 -20.92
C GLU A 172 -2.36 -10.28 -22.04
N GLY A 173 -2.35 -11.57 -21.69
CA GLY A 173 -2.58 -12.65 -22.65
C GLY A 173 -2.52 -14.02 -22.01
N LYS A 174 -2.32 -15.04 -22.84
CA LYS A 174 -2.03 -16.41 -22.42
C LYS A 174 -0.75 -16.87 -23.07
N GLY A 175 0.10 -17.54 -22.30
CA GLY A 175 1.32 -18.15 -22.79
C GLY A 175 1.04 -19.37 -23.65
N ALA A 176 2.10 -19.90 -24.27
CA ALA A 176 2.03 -21.11 -25.10
C ALA A 176 1.54 -22.36 -24.33
N ASP A 177 1.68 -22.36 -23.00
CA ASP A 177 1.18 -23.38 -22.08
C ASP A 177 -0.29 -23.16 -21.64
N GLY A 178 -0.94 -22.12 -22.16
CA GLY A 178 -2.31 -21.73 -21.81
C GLY A 178 -2.44 -20.98 -20.47
N GLN A 179 -1.33 -20.76 -19.76
CA GLN A 179 -1.33 -20.03 -18.48
C GLN A 179 -1.44 -18.52 -18.69
N PRO A 180 -2.01 -17.76 -17.74
CA PRO A 180 -2.07 -16.31 -17.85
C PRO A 180 -0.68 -15.67 -17.92
N GLU A 181 -0.47 -14.84 -18.94
CA GLU A 181 0.69 -13.94 -19.00
C GLU A 181 0.35 -12.64 -18.27
N TYR A 182 1.01 -12.43 -17.15
CA TYR A 182 0.82 -11.25 -16.30
C TYR A 182 1.70 -10.09 -16.76
N ILE A 183 1.17 -8.88 -16.58
CA ILE A 183 1.85 -7.62 -16.82
C ILE A 183 3.20 -7.55 -16.09
N ARG A 184 4.18 -6.95 -16.75
CA ARG A 184 5.55 -6.78 -16.24
C ARG A 184 5.95 -5.31 -16.22
N GLY A 185 7.23 -5.04 -16.00
CA GLY A 185 7.76 -3.69 -16.08
C GLY A 185 7.29 -2.78 -14.96
N LEU A 186 7.24 -1.48 -15.25
CA LEU A 186 6.90 -0.45 -14.28
C LEU A 186 5.47 -0.61 -13.76
N ARG A 187 4.51 -0.87 -14.66
CA ARG A 187 3.12 -1.14 -14.29
C ARG A 187 2.98 -2.38 -13.40
N GLY A 188 3.71 -3.45 -13.69
CA GLY A 188 3.75 -4.64 -12.82
C GLY A 188 4.26 -4.33 -11.40
N LEU A 189 5.27 -3.47 -11.24
CA LEU A 189 5.71 -3.02 -9.92
C LEU A 189 4.63 -2.21 -9.19
N VAL A 190 3.96 -1.32 -9.93
CA VAL A 190 2.90 -0.46 -9.40
C VAL A 190 1.73 -1.29 -8.88
N GLU A 191 1.30 -2.29 -9.65
CA GLU A 191 0.21 -3.19 -9.27
C GLU A 191 0.51 -3.99 -8.00
N ARG A 192 1.74 -4.52 -7.89
CA ARG A 192 2.20 -5.21 -6.68
C ARG A 192 2.14 -4.28 -5.47
N ASN A 193 2.64 -3.06 -5.62
CA ASN A 193 2.71 -2.09 -4.54
C ASN A 193 1.32 -1.61 -4.11
N ALA A 194 0.45 -1.27 -5.06
CA ALA A 194 -0.94 -0.92 -4.81
C ALA A 194 -1.64 -2.02 -4.00
N MET A 195 -1.56 -3.28 -4.46
CA MET A 195 -2.20 -4.40 -3.77
C MET A 195 -1.65 -4.57 -2.35
N ARG A 196 -0.33 -4.52 -2.15
CA ARG A 196 0.24 -4.68 -0.81
C ARG A 196 -0.23 -3.60 0.17
N TYR A 197 -0.36 -2.35 -0.27
CA TYR A 197 -0.89 -1.25 0.56
C TYR A 197 -2.39 -1.40 0.80
N PHE A 198 -3.17 -1.79 -0.19
CA PHE A 198 -4.59 -2.11 0.05
C PHE A 198 -4.75 -3.25 1.06
N LEU A 199 -3.92 -4.28 0.99
CA LEU A 199 -3.95 -5.38 1.96
C LEU A 199 -3.56 -4.92 3.38
N THR A 200 -2.70 -3.90 3.53
CA THR A 200 -2.45 -3.33 4.87
C THR A 200 -3.71 -2.70 5.47
N LEU A 201 -4.48 -2.00 4.65
CA LEU A 201 -5.75 -1.40 5.06
C LEU A 201 -6.77 -2.48 5.42
N ASP A 202 -6.94 -3.47 4.56
CA ASP A 202 -7.89 -4.56 4.76
C ASP A 202 -7.59 -5.36 6.04
N ALA A 203 -6.31 -5.69 6.28
CA ALA A 203 -5.88 -6.38 7.48
C ALA A 203 -6.06 -5.53 8.75
N TYR A 204 -5.83 -4.23 8.67
CA TYR A 204 -6.03 -3.30 9.79
C TYR A 204 -7.50 -3.23 10.20
N LEU A 205 -8.39 -2.99 9.23
CA LEU A 205 -9.83 -2.91 9.46
C LEU A 205 -10.41 -4.25 9.98
N SER A 206 -10.03 -5.37 9.36
CA SER A 206 -10.58 -6.69 9.67
C SER A 206 -10.10 -7.27 11.01
N SER A 207 -8.97 -6.78 11.53
CA SER A 207 -8.48 -7.19 12.86
C SER A 207 -9.25 -6.55 14.00
N GLY A 208 -9.91 -5.41 13.76
CA GLY A 208 -10.61 -4.63 14.78
C GLY A 208 -9.71 -3.68 15.57
N ALA A 209 -10.35 -2.70 16.22
CA ALA A 209 -9.69 -1.74 17.09
C ALA A 209 -9.04 -2.44 18.30
N GLY A 210 -7.84 -2.01 18.68
CA GLY A 210 -7.10 -2.57 19.83
C GLY A 210 -6.54 -3.98 19.64
N ALA A 211 -6.66 -4.57 18.44
CA ALA A 211 -6.07 -5.88 18.16
C ALA A 211 -4.55 -5.88 18.36
N PRO A 212 -3.96 -6.95 18.91
CA PRO A 212 -2.51 -7.08 19.02
C PRO A 212 -1.84 -6.93 17.66
N ALA A 213 -0.69 -6.27 17.60
CA ALA A 213 0.00 -5.99 16.35
C ALA A 213 0.36 -7.28 15.58
N GLU A 214 0.79 -8.34 16.27
CA GLU A 214 1.08 -9.64 15.63
C GLU A 214 -0.17 -10.26 14.97
N ARG A 215 -1.39 -10.01 15.48
CA ARG A 215 -2.63 -10.49 14.84
C ARG A 215 -2.82 -9.83 13.48
N ARG A 216 -2.62 -8.50 13.39
CA ARG A 216 -2.69 -7.74 12.14
C ARG A 216 -1.62 -8.16 11.15
N GLU A 217 -0.42 -8.43 11.65
CA GLU A 217 0.71 -8.92 10.84
C GLU A 217 0.41 -10.27 10.19
N ARG A 218 -0.09 -11.23 10.98
CA ARG A 218 -0.51 -12.54 10.45
C ARG A 218 -1.65 -12.41 9.45
N ALA A 219 -2.62 -11.51 9.70
CA ALA A 219 -3.72 -11.26 8.77
C ALA A 219 -3.23 -10.68 7.44
N TRP A 220 -2.34 -9.68 7.48
CA TRP A 220 -1.73 -9.10 6.29
C TRP A 220 -0.92 -10.15 5.49
N PHE A 221 -0.09 -10.94 6.18
CA PHE A 221 0.71 -11.98 5.55
C PHE A 221 -0.18 -13.02 4.87
N ALA A 222 -1.19 -13.54 5.57
CA ALA A 222 -2.13 -14.50 5.01
C ALA A 222 -2.86 -13.95 3.77
N ALA A 223 -3.22 -12.67 3.76
CA ALA A 223 -3.85 -12.04 2.61
C ALA A 223 -2.90 -11.87 1.42
N ALA A 224 -1.63 -11.54 1.68
CA ALA A 224 -0.60 -11.46 0.63
C ALA A 224 -0.30 -12.83 0.01
N GLU A 225 -0.27 -13.90 0.83
CA GLU A 225 -0.02 -15.27 0.40
C GLU A 225 -1.16 -15.90 -0.40
N GLN A 226 -2.33 -15.24 -0.51
CA GLN A 226 -3.35 -15.61 -1.52
C GLN A 226 -2.87 -15.34 -2.95
N TYR A 227 -1.82 -14.53 -3.12
CA TYR A 227 -1.26 -14.12 -4.40
C TYR A 227 0.23 -14.43 -4.50
N PRO A 228 0.69 -15.67 -4.31
CA PRO A 228 2.11 -15.96 -4.10
C PRO A 228 2.95 -15.66 -5.35
N ARG A 229 2.39 -15.83 -6.55
CA ARG A 229 3.09 -15.48 -7.81
C ARG A 229 3.42 -13.99 -7.89
N GLN A 230 2.57 -13.14 -7.33
CA GLN A 230 2.69 -11.68 -7.36
C GLN A 230 3.28 -11.11 -6.08
N LEU A 231 3.06 -11.67 -4.90
CA LEU A 231 3.34 -10.96 -3.65
C LEU A 231 4.28 -11.70 -2.69
N HIS A 232 4.48 -13.01 -2.84
CA HIS A 232 5.37 -13.77 -1.96
C HIS A 232 6.81 -13.23 -2.03
N GLU A 233 7.45 -13.10 -0.87
CA GLU A 233 8.86 -12.67 -0.74
C GLU A 233 9.62 -13.48 0.32
N VAL A 234 8.96 -13.86 1.43
CA VAL A 234 9.56 -14.54 2.59
C VAL A 234 8.53 -15.44 3.28
N ASP A 235 8.99 -16.34 4.13
CA ASP A 235 8.13 -17.09 5.04
C ASP A 235 7.59 -16.24 6.21
N LEU A 236 6.57 -16.77 6.90
CA LEU A 236 5.87 -16.07 7.98
C LEU A 236 6.77 -15.76 9.17
N ASP A 237 7.66 -16.68 9.55
CA ASP A 237 8.50 -16.51 10.73
C ASP A 237 9.55 -15.42 10.48
N THR A 238 10.13 -15.38 9.29
CA THR A 238 11.01 -14.31 8.83
C THR A 238 10.27 -12.95 8.85
N TYR A 239 9.06 -12.89 8.29
CA TYR A 239 8.26 -11.66 8.31
C TYR A 239 7.95 -11.18 9.74
N LEU A 240 7.49 -12.05 10.63
CA LEU A 240 7.16 -11.70 12.01
C LEU A 240 8.41 -11.32 12.81
N ALA A 241 9.54 -11.98 12.59
CA ALA A 241 10.81 -11.63 13.23
C ALA A 241 11.23 -10.20 12.89
N LEU A 242 11.16 -9.82 11.62
CA LEU A 242 11.44 -8.45 11.17
C LEU A 242 10.51 -7.42 11.85
N LYS A 243 9.21 -7.71 11.93
CA LYS A 243 8.25 -6.80 12.56
C LYS A 243 8.43 -6.66 14.07
N ARG A 244 8.84 -7.74 14.75
CA ARG A 244 9.21 -7.68 16.17
C ARG A 244 10.48 -6.86 16.38
N GLU A 245 11.50 -7.04 15.54
CA GLU A 245 12.73 -6.24 15.60
C GLU A 245 12.42 -4.74 15.41
N ASP A 246 11.64 -4.40 14.38
CA ASP A 246 11.22 -3.02 14.09
C ASP A 246 10.56 -2.37 15.32
N ARG A 247 9.61 -3.06 15.96
CA ARG A 247 8.95 -2.57 17.20
C ARG A 247 9.91 -2.41 18.39
N GLN A 248 10.82 -3.35 18.58
CA GLN A 248 11.78 -3.29 19.70
C GLN A 248 12.71 -2.08 19.56
N ARG A 249 13.18 -1.80 18.34
CA ARG A 249 14.00 -0.63 18.02
C ARG A 249 13.25 0.69 18.15
N ASP A 250 11.94 0.70 17.90
CA ASP A 250 11.10 1.88 18.07
C ASP A 250 10.84 2.19 19.55
N GLY A 251 10.63 1.16 20.37
CA GLY A 251 10.42 1.30 21.81
C GLY A 251 11.66 1.73 22.61
N THR A 252 12.86 1.52 22.09
CA THR A 252 14.14 1.87 22.77
C THR A 252 14.58 3.32 22.57
N LYS A 253 13.89 4.10 21.73
CA LYS A 253 14.19 5.53 21.47
C LYS A 253 13.22 6.51 22.17
N ARG A 254 12.49 6.05 23.20
CA ARG A 254 11.71 6.92 24.10
C ARG A 254 12.52 7.32 25.32
#